data_AF-A0AAW5NAH2-F1
#
_entry.id   AF-A0AAW5NAH2-F1
#
_cell.length_a   1.000
_cell.length_b   1.000
_cell.length_c   1.000
_cell.angle_alpha   90.00
_cell.angle_beta   90.00
_cell.angle_gamma   90.00
#
_symmetry.space_group_name_H-M   'P 1'
#
loop_
_entity.id
_entity.type
_entity.pdbx_description
1 polymer ?
#
loop_
_entity_poly.entity_id
_entity_poly.type
_entity_poly.pdbx_seq_one_letter_code
_entity_poly.pdbx_strand_id
1 'polypeptide(L)'
;MRKIFCVLFLLVGVSLSAQNLAVKTNLLYDASSTINLGTEIGLSPKWTLDLSANYNGWTFSENKKWKHWMAQPEARYWLCEKFNGHFVGAHLLGGQYNWGGIKLPFGLFDDLEKHRYEGWYAGGGLVYGYQWLLGKRWSIEAAIGVGYVRAHYDKYECVHCGEWLGSGNRNYFGVTKAAVSLIYIIK
;
A
#
# COMPACT_ATOMS: atom_id res chain seq x y z
N MET A 1 22.35 -4.02 21.69
CA MET A 1 21.30 -3.73 20.68
C MET A 1 20.50 -2.44 20.95
N ARG A 2 21.02 -1.46 21.72
CA ARG A 2 20.26 -0.27 22.15
C ARG A 2 20.70 1.06 21.50
N LYS A 3 21.59 1.02 20.51
CA LYS A 3 22.18 2.21 19.86
C LYS A 3 21.77 2.42 18.39
N ILE A 4 21.06 1.47 17.77
CA ILE A 4 20.65 1.57 16.36
C ILE A 4 19.28 2.26 16.22
N PHE A 5 18.44 2.20 17.25
CA PHE A 5 17.10 2.81 17.20
C PHE A 5 17.09 4.35 17.25
N CYS A 6 18.17 4.99 17.72
CA CYS A 6 18.25 6.46 17.76
C CYS A 6 18.64 7.07 16.40
N VAL A 7 19.30 6.31 15.51
CA VAL A 7 19.77 6.86 14.23
C VAL A 7 18.64 7.02 13.21
N LEU A 8 17.59 6.19 13.29
CA LEU A 8 16.41 6.34 12.42
C LEU A 8 15.52 7.54 12.80
N PHE A 9 15.59 8.01 14.04
CA PHE A 9 14.87 9.20 14.50
C PHE A 9 15.65 10.51 14.29
N LEU A 10 16.97 10.42 14.07
CA LEU A 10 17.87 11.58 13.91
C LEU A 10 17.93 12.15 12.48
N LEU A 11 17.34 11.47 11.49
CA LEU A 11 17.19 12.02 10.12
C LEU A 11 15.87 12.80 9.92
N VAL A 12 15.04 12.91 10.95
CA VAL A 12 13.78 13.71 10.95
C VAL A 12 14.04 15.13 11.51
N GLY A 13 15.27 15.60 11.44
CA GLY A 13 15.64 16.99 11.67
C GLY A 13 15.44 17.86 10.43
N VAL A 14 14.27 17.78 9.78
CA VAL A 14 13.95 18.65 8.64
C VAL A 14 13.28 19.89 9.19
N SER A 15 13.96 21.03 9.09
CA SER A 15 13.52 22.34 9.54
C SER A 15 12.03 22.60 9.30
N LEU A 16 11.29 22.75 10.39
CA LEU A 16 9.86 23.03 10.43
C LEU A 16 9.60 24.49 10.01
N SER A 17 9.25 24.70 8.75
CA SER A 17 8.51 25.89 8.33
C SER A 17 7.68 25.59 7.07
N ALA A 18 6.36 25.64 7.21
CA ALA A 18 5.33 25.48 6.15
C ALA A 18 5.23 24.11 5.40
N GLN A 19 5.26 22.99 6.14
CA GLN A 19 5.00 21.67 5.55
C GLN A 19 3.48 21.40 5.48
N ASN A 20 2.91 21.52 4.27
CA ASN A 20 1.55 21.04 4.01
C ASN A 20 1.52 19.51 4.23
N LEU A 21 0.72 19.08 5.20
CA LEU A 21 0.41 17.67 5.48
C LEU A 21 -0.91 17.34 4.79
N ALA A 22 -1.03 16.17 4.19
CA ALA A 22 -2.28 15.67 3.65
C ALA A 22 -2.61 14.30 4.25
N VAL A 23 -3.89 14.05 4.48
CA VAL A 23 -4.40 12.72 4.83
C VAL A 23 -5.24 12.19 3.68
N LYS A 24 -5.16 10.89 3.43
CA LYS A 24 -5.75 10.24 2.26
C LYS A 24 -6.47 8.95 2.64
N THR A 25 -7.57 8.68 1.94
CA THR A 25 -8.17 7.34 1.86
C THR A 25 -8.42 7.00 0.40
N ASN A 26 -8.10 5.77 0.00
CA ASN A 26 -8.30 5.22 -1.33
C ASN A 26 -9.61 4.43 -1.37
N LEU A 27 -10.55 4.97 -2.14
CA LEU A 27 -11.91 4.48 -2.25
C LEU A 27 -11.99 3.08 -2.89
N LEU A 28 -10.96 2.66 -3.64
CA LEU A 28 -10.89 1.30 -4.19
C LEU A 28 -10.69 0.24 -3.10
N TYR A 29 -9.89 0.55 -2.06
CA TYR A 29 -9.72 -0.36 -0.93
C TYR A 29 -10.99 -0.40 -0.07
N ASP A 30 -11.66 0.74 0.12
CA ASP A 30 -12.93 0.80 0.83
C ASP A 30 -13.99 -0.10 0.17
N ALA A 31 -14.06 -0.11 -1.17
CA ALA A 31 -14.93 -1.01 -1.93
C ALA A 31 -14.60 -2.51 -1.73
N SER A 32 -13.34 -2.84 -1.47
CA SER A 32 -12.91 -4.21 -1.13
C SER A 32 -13.09 -4.57 0.35
N SER A 33 -13.81 -3.72 1.11
CA SER A 33 -13.85 -3.77 2.56
C SER A 33 -12.44 -3.85 3.12
N THR A 34 -11.51 -2.97 2.73
CA THR A 34 -10.14 -2.89 3.28
C THR A 34 -9.96 -1.49 3.85
N ILE A 35 -9.73 -1.40 5.16
CA ILE A 35 -9.46 -0.12 5.81
C ILE A 35 -8.11 0.36 5.31
N ASN A 36 -8.03 1.62 4.89
CA ASN A 36 -6.80 2.20 4.41
C ASN A 36 -6.68 3.67 4.84
N LEU A 37 -5.45 4.11 5.07
CA LEU A 37 -5.14 5.48 5.45
C LEU A 37 -3.73 5.83 4.95
N GLY A 38 -3.58 7.01 4.37
CA GLY A 38 -2.30 7.55 3.96
C GLY A 38 -2.04 8.94 4.51
N THR A 39 -0.77 9.26 4.70
CA THR A 39 -0.29 10.60 5.02
C THR A 39 0.76 11.04 4.02
N GLU A 40 0.66 12.27 3.51
CA GLU A 40 1.64 12.81 2.58
C GLU A 40 2.17 14.16 3.07
N ILE A 41 3.48 14.29 3.14
CA ILE A 41 4.17 15.51 3.58
C ILE A 41 4.90 16.17 2.42
N GLY A 42 4.77 17.50 2.33
CA GLY A 42 5.56 18.29 1.38
C GLY A 42 6.99 18.53 1.83
N LEU A 43 7.97 17.98 1.09
CA LEU A 43 9.39 18.13 1.37
C LEU A 43 10.03 19.35 0.69
N SER A 44 9.61 19.63 -0.55
CA SER A 44 10.07 20.79 -1.33
C SER A 44 8.95 21.25 -2.29
N PRO A 45 9.11 22.33 -3.06
CA PRO A 45 8.07 22.79 -3.98
C PRO A 45 7.55 21.73 -4.96
N LYS A 46 8.36 20.72 -5.30
CA LYS A 46 8.02 19.64 -6.24
C LYS A 46 8.17 18.23 -5.67
N TRP A 47 8.50 18.08 -4.39
CA TRP A 47 8.69 16.77 -3.78
C TRP A 47 7.78 16.57 -2.58
N THR A 48 7.18 15.39 -2.52
CA THR A 48 6.42 14.94 -1.37
C THR A 48 6.81 13.51 -1.00
N LEU A 49 6.55 13.15 0.25
CA LEU A 49 6.71 11.80 0.76
C LEU A 49 5.37 11.31 1.29
N ASP A 50 4.86 10.24 0.71
CA ASP A 50 3.61 9.57 1.07
C ASP A 50 3.91 8.30 1.86
N LEU A 51 3.11 8.04 2.88
CA LEU A 51 3.10 6.78 3.62
C LEU A 51 1.66 6.31 3.70
N SER A 52 1.36 5.27 2.94
CA SER A 52 0.04 4.63 2.94
C SER A 52 0.08 3.30 3.67
N ALA A 53 -0.95 3.00 4.46
CA ALA A 53 -1.15 1.71 5.08
C ALA A 53 -2.56 1.17 4.80
N ASN A 54 -2.68 -0.15 4.67
CA ASN A 54 -3.97 -0.81 4.60
C ASN A 54 -4.02 -2.00 5.55
N TYR A 55 -5.23 -2.32 5.99
CA TYR A 55 -5.52 -3.41 6.91
C TYR A 55 -6.86 -4.04 6.57
N ASN A 56 -6.84 -5.36 6.50
CA ASN A 56 -8.02 -6.20 6.41
C ASN A 56 -7.90 -7.36 7.39
N GLY A 57 -8.88 -7.46 8.30
CA GLY A 57 -8.91 -8.50 9.32
C GLY A 57 -10.08 -9.47 9.18
N TRP A 58 -10.90 -9.34 8.13
CA TRP A 58 -12.19 -10.01 8.06
C TRP A 58 -12.05 -11.47 7.60
N THR A 59 -12.89 -12.31 8.21
CA THR A 59 -13.25 -13.62 7.67
C THR A 59 -14.68 -13.49 7.16
N PHE A 60 -14.89 -13.71 5.87
CA PHE A 60 -16.21 -13.62 5.23
C PHE A 60 -16.96 -14.96 5.31
N SER A 61 -18.17 -15.01 4.77
CA SER A 61 -18.98 -16.24 4.68
C SER A 61 -18.17 -17.39 4.07
N GLU A 62 -18.49 -18.63 4.49
CA GLU A 62 -17.73 -19.84 4.11
C GLU A 62 -16.26 -19.83 4.56
N ASN A 63 -15.93 -19.07 5.62
CA ASN A 63 -14.57 -18.87 6.13
C ASN A 63 -13.57 -18.33 5.09
N LYS A 64 -14.02 -17.57 4.10
CA LYS A 64 -13.11 -16.90 3.17
C LYS A 64 -12.25 -15.91 3.95
N LYS A 65 -10.94 -16.17 4.01
CA LYS A 65 -9.97 -15.36 4.74
C LYS A 65 -9.40 -14.33 3.78
N TRP A 66 -9.64 -13.06 4.06
CA TRP A 66 -9.00 -11.94 3.38
C TRP A 66 -8.18 -11.17 4.41
N LYS A 67 -7.22 -11.79 5.09
CA LYS A 67 -6.48 -11.08 6.13
C LYS A 67 -5.18 -10.54 5.56
N HIS A 68 -4.92 -9.25 5.70
CA HIS A 68 -3.62 -8.68 5.36
C HIS A 68 -3.40 -7.33 6.03
N TRP A 69 -2.14 -6.93 6.12
CA TRP A 69 -1.76 -5.55 6.31
C TRP A 69 -0.65 -5.20 5.33
N MET A 70 -0.58 -3.94 4.93
CA MET A 70 0.48 -3.42 4.05
C MET A 70 0.89 -2.03 4.52
N ALA A 71 2.18 -1.74 4.38
CA ALA A 71 2.70 -0.38 4.36
C ALA A 71 3.35 -0.11 3.00
N GLN A 72 3.16 1.10 2.49
CA GLN A 72 3.65 1.55 1.19
C GLN A 72 4.16 2.99 1.29
N PRO A 73 5.44 3.19 1.65
CA PRO A 73 6.09 4.49 1.53
C PRO A 73 6.40 4.80 0.06
N GLU A 74 6.23 6.05 -0.34
CA GLU A 74 6.36 6.51 -1.71
C GLU A 74 6.94 7.93 -1.78
N ALA A 75 8.02 8.08 -2.54
CA ALA A 75 8.56 9.40 -2.88
C ALA A 75 7.94 9.86 -4.19
N ARG A 76 7.33 11.06 -4.19
CA ARG A 76 6.65 11.61 -5.36
C ARG A 76 7.31 12.91 -5.82
N TYR A 77 7.52 13.01 -7.12
CA TYR A 77 7.94 14.21 -7.82
C TYR A 77 6.77 14.78 -8.64
N TRP A 78 6.43 16.03 -8.37
CA TRP A 78 5.36 16.78 -9.01
C TRP A 78 5.90 17.60 -10.18
N LEU A 79 5.23 17.55 -11.33
CA LEU A 79 5.71 18.24 -12.53
C LEU A 79 5.57 19.78 -12.40
N CYS A 80 4.51 20.25 -11.73
CA CYS A 80 4.23 21.66 -11.51
C CYS A 80 4.60 22.11 -10.09
N GLU A 81 3.74 21.83 -9.12
CA GLU A 81 3.91 22.11 -7.69
C GLU A 81 3.34 20.94 -6.87
N LYS A 82 3.84 20.76 -5.65
CA LYS A 82 3.34 19.73 -4.72
C LYS A 82 1.83 19.84 -4.56
N PHE A 83 1.14 18.70 -4.57
CA PHE A 83 -0.32 18.59 -4.44
C PHE A 83 -1.13 19.20 -5.60
N ASN A 84 -0.54 19.40 -6.78
CA ASN A 84 -1.27 19.92 -7.94
C ASN A 84 -0.86 19.24 -9.26
N GLY A 85 -1.83 18.60 -9.92
CA GLY A 85 -1.66 18.03 -11.25
C GLY A 85 -0.86 16.73 -11.26
N HIS A 86 0.03 16.59 -12.24
CA HIS A 86 0.77 15.37 -12.52
C HIS A 86 1.90 15.12 -11.51
N PHE A 87 2.04 13.85 -11.11
CA PHE A 87 3.23 13.37 -10.40
C PHE A 87 3.69 12.02 -10.93
N VAL A 88 4.99 11.76 -10.75
CA VAL A 88 5.62 10.44 -10.87
C VAL A 88 6.27 10.11 -9.54
N GLY A 89 6.37 8.83 -9.21
CA GLY A 89 6.97 8.43 -7.94
C GLY A 89 7.55 7.03 -7.97
N ALA A 90 8.27 6.73 -6.90
CA ALA A 90 8.78 5.40 -6.61
C ALA A 90 8.31 4.98 -5.23
N HIS A 91 7.80 3.76 -5.12
CA HIS A 91 7.29 3.21 -3.87
C HIS A 91 7.96 1.91 -3.51
N LEU A 92 8.06 1.66 -2.21
CA LEU A 92 8.24 0.33 -1.66
C LEU A 92 6.90 -0.15 -1.13
N LEU A 93 6.70 -1.45 -1.09
CA LEU A 93 5.56 -2.04 -0.40
C LEU A 93 5.98 -3.28 0.37
N GLY A 94 5.33 -3.51 1.49
CA GLY A 94 5.52 -4.74 2.25
C GLY A 94 4.42 -4.96 3.26
N GLY A 95 4.23 -6.22 3.62
CA GLY A 95 3.10 -6.60 4.45
C GLY A 95 3.06 -8.08 4.72
N GLN A 96 2.05 -8.48 5.50
CA GLN A 96 1.72 -9.88 5.74
C GLN A 96 0.30 -10.16 5.27
N TYR A 97 0.05 -11.43 4.96
CA TYR A 97 -1.25 -11.87 4.51
C TYR A 97 -1.56 -13.28 5.00
N ASN A 98 -2.85 -13.56 5.12
CA ASN A 98 -3.43 -14.87 5.36
C ASN A 98 -4.71 -14.93 4.52
N TRP A 99 -4.56 -15.50 3.34
CA TRP A 99 -5.57 -15.54 2.29
C TRP A 99 -6.03 -16.98 2.05
N GLY A 100 -7.34 -17.18 1.87
CA GLY A 100 -7.88 -18.49 1.52
C GLY A 100 -9.36 -18.42 1.19
N GLY A 101 -9.81 -19.20 0.21
CA GLY A 101 -11.18 -19.20 -0.29
C GLY A 101 -11.53 -17.97 -1.14
N ILE A 102 -10.53 -17.21 -1.64
CA ILE A 102 -10.75 -15.97 -2.40
C ILE A 102 -10.12 -16.05 -3.79
N LYS A 103 -10.76 -15.45 -4.79
CA LYS A 103 -10.19 -15.30 -6.14
C LYS A 103 -9.54 -13.94 -6.26
N LEU A 104 -8.21 -13.90 -6.34
CA LEU A 104 -7.49 -12.65 -6.56
C LEU A 104 -7.50 -12.28 -8.05
N PRO A 105 -7.63 -10.98 -8.38
CA PRO A 105 -7.46 -10.53 -9.75
C PRO A 105 -6.00 -10.77 -10.21
N PHE A 106 -5.81 -10.84 -11.53
CA PHE A 106 -4.49 -10.96 -12.18
C PHE A 106 -3.72 -12.26 -11.93
N GLY A 107 -4.37 -13.34 -11.47
CA GLY A 107 -3.73 -14.66 -11.37
C GLY A 107 -2.57 -14.72 -10.37
N LEU A 108 -2.64 -13.89 -9.30
CA LEU A 108 -1.59 -13.81 -8.29
C LEU A 108 -1.37 -15.15 -7.56
N PHE A 109 -2.43 -15.94 -7.36
CA PHE A 109 -2.37 -17.30 -6.85
C PHE A 109 -3.52 -18.11 -7.44
N ASP A 110 -3.19 -19.16 -8.20
CA ASP A 110 -4.15 -19.89 -9.03
C ASP A 110 -5.06 -20.84 -8.23
N ASP A 111 -4.66 -21.22 -7.01
CA ASP A 111 -5.36 -22.20 -6.16
C ASP A 111 -5.85 -21.63 -4.82
N LEU A 112 -5.94 -20.30 -4.67
CA LEU A 112 -6.40 -19.67 -3.43
C LEU A 112 -7.84 -20.04 -3.05
N GLU A 113 -8.66 -20.50 -4.00
CA GLU A 113 -10.03 -20.95 -3.73
C GLU A 113 -10.06 -22.23 -2.87
N LYS A 114 -9.06 -23.11 -3.01
CA LYS A 114 -9.00 -24.41 -2.33
C LYS A 114 -8.00 -24.43 -1.18
N HIS A 115 -6.96 -23.61 -1.25
CA HIS A 115 -5.86 -23.59 -0.30
C HIS A 115 -5.77 -22.28 0.46
N ARG A 116 -5.15 -22.33 1.62
CA ARG A 116 -4.80 -21.14 2.39
C ARG A 116 -3.31 -20.85 2.27
N TYR A 117 -2.99 -19.60 2.00
CA TYR A 117 -1.64 -19.08 1.91
C TYR A 117 -1.43 -18.03 2.99
N GLU A 118 -0.40 -18.21 3.80
CA GLU A 118 -0.01 -17.29 4.86
C GLU A 118 1.45 -16.91 4.69
N GLY A 119 1.79 -15.64 4.86
CA GLY A 119 3.17 -15.22 4.73
C GLY A 119 3.36 -13.72 4.63
N TRP A 120 4.46 -13.32 4.00
CA TRP A 120 4.85 -11.93 3.85
C TRP A 120 5.28 -11.63 2.42
N TYR A 121 5.14 -10.37 2.03
CA TYR A 121 5.66 -9.89 0.76
C TYR A 121 6.41 -8.59 0.94
N ALA A 122 7.37 -8.36 0.05
CA ALA A 122 8.06 -7.10 -0.08
C ALA A 122 8.35 -6.83 -1.55
N GLY A 123 8.34 -5.56 -1.92
CA GLY A 123 8.51 -5.16 -3.30
C GLY A 123 8.68 -3.66 -3.46
N GLY A 124 8.73 -3.24 -4.71
CA GLY A 124 8.79 -1.84 -5.07
C GLY A 124 8.37 -1.62 -6.51
N GLY A 125 8.04 -0.39 -6.83
CA GLY A 125 7.56 -0.02 -8.15
C GLY A 125 7.65 1.46 -8.41
N LEU A 126 7.16 1.83 -9.59
CA LEU A 126 6.97 3.20 -10.01
C LEU A 126 5.48 3.49 -10.11
N VAL A 127 5.12 4.73 -9.84
CA VAL A 127 3.75 5.23 -9.92
C VAL A 127 3.70 6.46 -10.83
N TYR A 128 2.59 6.60 -11.52
CA TYR A 128 2.16 7.84 -12.14
C TYR A 128 0.76 8.17 -11.66
N GLY A 129 0.51 9.45 -11.38
CA GLY A 129 -0.81 9.89 -10.97
C GLY A 129 -1.08 11.35 -11.29
N TYR A 130 -2.34 11.71 -11.06
CA TYR A 130 -2.85 13.06 -11.24
C TYR A 130 -3.76 13.44 -10.06
N GLN A 131 -3.56 14.63 -9.51
CA GLN A 131 -4.39 15.18 -8.44
C GLN A 131 -5.21 16.38 -8.92
N TRP A 132 -6.52 16.31 -8.70
CA TRP A 132 -7.48 17.40 -8.90
C TRP A 132 -7.78 18.10 -7.58
N LEU A 133 -7.65 19.42 -7.58
CA LEU A 133 -8.07 20.27 -6.47
C LEU A 133 -9.59 20.49 -6.54
N LEU A 134 -10.34 20.00 -5.56
CA LEU A 134 -11.80 20.22 -5.49
C LEU A 134 -12.15 21.49 -4.72
N GLY A 135 -11.27 21.97 -3.85
CA GLY A 135 -11.45 23.17 -3.07
C GLY A 135 -10.22 23.50 -2.22
N LYS A 136 -10.41 24.33 -1.19
CA LYS A 136 -9.27 24.82 -0.37
C LYS A 136 -8.54 23.74 0.42
N ARG A 137 -9.22 22.64 0.75
CA ARG A 137 -8.68 21.54 1.56
C ARG A 137 -8.94 20.15 0.99
N TRP A 138 -9.85 20.01 0.03
CA TRP A 138 -10.21 18.72 -0.54
C TRP A 138 -9.61 18.56 -1.93
N SER A 139 -9.06 17.37 -2.19
CA SER A 139 -8.57 16.96 -3.50
C SER A 139 -8.96 15.51 -3.78
N ILE A 140 -9.00 15.14 -5.06
CA ILE A 140 -9.08 13.75 -5.49
C ILE A 140 -7.83 13.42 -6.30
N GLU A 141 -7.35 12.19 -6.17
CA GLU A 141 -6.22 11.68 -6.95
C GLU A 141 -6.59 10.39 -7.64
N ALA A 142 -6.11 10.21 -8.88
CA ALA A 142 -6.06 8.92 -9.55
C ALA A 142 -4.59 8.55 -9.80
N ALA A 143 -4.21 7.33 -9.44
CA ALA A 143 -2.84 6.85 -9.61
C ALA A 143 -2.80 5.37 -10.00
N ILE A 144 -1.83 5.02 -10.85
CA ILE A 144 -1.53 3.65 -11.22
C ILE A 144 -0.03 3.42 -11.14
N GLY A 145 0.36 2.28 -10.59
CA GLY A 145 1.76 1.92 -10.41
C GLY A 145 2.04 0.48 -10.78
N VAL A 146 3.20 0.28 -11.39
CA VAL A 146 3.72 -1.02 -11.80
C VAL A 146 5.01 -1.31 -11.07
N GLY A 147 5.23 -2.57 -10.71
CA GLY A 147 6.36 -2.94 -9.89
C GLY A 147 6.55 -4.44 -9.77
N TYR A 148 7.54 -4.78 -8.95
CA TYR A 148 7.94 -6.13 -8.67
C TYR A 148 7.73 -6.43 -7.18
N VAL A 149 7.17 -7.59 -6.87
CA VAL A 149 6.90 -8.07 -5.52
C VAL A 149 7.41 -9.49 -5.39
N ARG A 150 8.14 -9.76 -4.30
CA ARG A 150 8.48 -11.11 -3.86
C ARG A 150 7.64 -11.46 -2.65
N ALA A 151 6.93 -12.58 -2.74
CA ALA A 151 6.10 -13.12 -1.68
C ALA A 151 6.67 -14.45 -1.21
N HIS A 152 6.84 -14.60 0.10
CA HIS A 152 7.12 -15.86 0.76
C HIS A 152 5.84 -16.35 1.43
N TYR A 153 5.52 -17.63 1.28
CA TYR A 153 4.30 -18.20 1.83
C TYR A 153 4.49 -19.61 2.38
N ASP A 154 3.66 -19.92 3.38
CA ASP A 154 3.30 -21.26 3.79
C ASP A 154 1.93 -21.61 3.19
N LYS A 155 1.86 -22.78 2.55
CA LYS A 155 0.64 -23.32 1.95
C LYS A 155 0.02 -24.33 2.91
N TYR A 156 -1.29 -24.24 3.10
CA TYR A 156 -2.08 -25.17 3.89
C TYR A 156 -3.16 -25.83 3.03
N GLU A 157 -3.47 -27.10 3.32
CA GLU A 157 -4.36 -27.93 2.50
C GLU A 157 -5.78 -27.38 2.39
N CYS A 158 -6.29 -26.78 3.46
CA CYS A 158 -7.68 -26.36 3.56
C CYS A 158 -7.82 -24.98 4.24
N VAL A 159 -8.89 -24.26 3.87
CA VAL A 159 -9.19 -22.90 4.34
C VAL A 159 -9.60 -22.86 5.82
N HIS A 160 -10.18 -23.95 6.35
CA HIS A 160 -10.73 -24.03 7.71
C HIS A 160 -9.70 -24.55 8.74
N CYS A 161 -9.20 -25.77 8.54
CA CYS A 161 -8.18 -26.47 9.31
C CYS A 161 -7.38 -27.36 8.34
N GLY A 162 -6.33 -26.81 7.74
CA GLY A 162 -5.47 -27.55 6.81
C GLY A 162 -4.13 -27.85 7.46
N GLU A 163 -3.60 -29.04 7.20
CA GLU A 163 -2.20 -29.34 7.51
C GLU A 163 -1.28 -28.44 6.67
N TRP A 164 -0.10 -28.15 7.21
CA TRP A 164 0.94 -27.45 6.48
C TRP A 164 1.44 -28.35 5.34
N LEU A 165 1.39 -27.85 4.11
CA LEU A 165 1.80 -28.59 2.90
C LEU A 165 3.23 -28.24 2.46
N GLY A 166 3.73 -27.08 2.83
CA GLY A 166 5.05 -26.62 2.39
C GLY A 166 5.19 -25.10 2.38
N SER A 167 6.43 -24.64 2.30
CA SER A 167 6.78 -23.23 2.09
C SER A 167 7.24 -22.98 0.65
N GLY A 168 7.04 -21.77 0.14
CA GLY A 168 7.41 -21.39 -1.21
C GLY A 168 7.67 -19.90 -1.37
N ASN A 169 8.20 -19.55 -2.53
CA ASN A 169 8.40 -18.17 -2.96
C ASN A 169 7.70 -17.95 -4.29
N ARG A 170 7.05 -16.80 -4.45
CA ARG A 170 6.48 -16.35 -5.73
C ARG A 170 6.96 -14.94 -6.02
N ASN A 171 7.29 -14.71 -7.27
CA ASN A 171 7.63 -13.40 -7.79
C ASN A 171 6.46 -12.92 -8.65
N TYR A 172 6.08 -11.67 -8.49
CA TYR A 172 5.02 -11.02 -9.24
C TYR A 172 5.55 -9.74 -9.84
N PHE A 173 5.29 -9.54 -11.13
CA PHE A 173 5.52 -8.29 -11.83
C PHE A 173 4.20 -7.84 -12.45
N GLY A 174 3.77 -6.62 -12.16
CA GLY A 174 2.49 -6.12 -12.64
C GLY A 174 2.02 -4.89 -11.90
N VAL A 175 0.69 -4.73 -11.81
CA VAL A 175 0.07 -3.62 -11.07
C VAL A 175 0.33 -3.80 -9.59
N THR A 176 1.00 -2.83 -8.97
CA THR A 176 1.34 -2.79 -7.53
C THR A 176 0.68 -1.62 -6.81
N LYS A 177 0.05 -0.70 -7.56
CA LYS A 177 -0.77 0.38 -7.02
C LYS A 177 -1.88 0.71 -8.00
N ALA A 178 -3.09 0.83 -7.48
CA ALA A 178 -4.23 1.42 -8.16
C ALA A 178 -4.98 2.22 -7.10
N ALA A 179 -5.19 3.51 -7.36
CA ALA A 179 -5.80 4.39 -6.38
C ALA A 179 -6.76 5.39 -7.01
N VAL A 180 -7.91 5.54 -6.36
CA VAL A 180 -8.78 6.72 -6.47
C VAL A 180 -8.93 7.23 -5.05
N SER A 181 -8.16 8.26 -4.70
CA SER A 181 -8.05 8.71 -3.31
C SER A 181 -8.77 10.02 -3.07
N LEU A 182 -9.50 10.10 -1.97
CA LEU A 182 -9.99 11.35 -1.40
C LEU A 182 -8.94 11.88 -0.43
N ILE A 183 -8.59 13.15 -0.58
CA ILE A 183 -7.46 13.79 0.09
C ILE A 183 -7.94 15.02 0.85
N TYR A 184 -7.51 15.15 2.10
CA TYR A 184 -7.70 16.35 2.91
C TYR A 184 -6.36 16.98 3.28
N ILE A 185 -6.15 18.24 2.90
CA ILE A 185 -4.94 19.01 3.18
C ILE A 185 -5.07 19.70 4.55
N ILE A 186 -4.18 19.34 5.45
CA ILE A 186 -3.95 19.93 6.77
C ILE A 186 -2.87 21.02 6.59
N LYS A 187 -3.26 22.25 6.90
CA LYS A 187 -2.35 23.41 6.95
C LYS A 187 -1.74 23.56 8.33
#